data_AF-A0A3S1PEG3-F1
#
_entry.id   AF-A0A3S1PEG3-F1
#
_cell.length_a   1.000
_cell.length_b   1.000
_cell.length_c   1.000
_cell.angle_alpha   90.00
_cell.angle_beta   90.00
_cell.angle_gamma   90.00
#
_symmetry.space_group_name_H-M   'P 1'
#
loop_
_entity.id
_entity.type
_entity.pdbx_description
1 polymer ?
#
loop_
_entity_poly.entity_id
_entity_poly.type
_entity_poly.pdbx_seq_one_letter_code
_entity_poly.pdbx_strand_id
1 'polypeptide(L)'
;MGRVGCYPSISSLPTRPDCVVLCVRDSALEESLDEAGRAGVPAAVVFGRGYDPESATPLPERLGAIARKYGMAICGGNGMGFLNSLDDLRVSFGAPRNEGLASGVSVVVHSGSILEWLIGNRRNLAFDFAVSAGQ
;
A
#
# COMPACT_ATOMS: atom_id res chain seq x y z
N MET A 1 8.76 -21.45 6.40
CA MET A 1 8.91 -19.99 6.57
C MET A 1 9.81 -19.74 7.78
N GLY A 2 10.96 -19.09 7.60
CA GLY A 2 11.86 -18.76 8.71
C GLY A 2 11.30 -17.62 9.58
N ARG A 3 11.83 -17.45 10.80
CA ARG A 3 11.52 -16.27 11.62
C ARG A 3 12.16 -15.04 10.98
N VAL A 4 11.35 -14.02 10.72
CA VAL A 4 11.81 -12.70 10.28
C VAL A 4 12.01 -11.83 11.51
N GLY A 5 13.05 -11.00 11.52
CA GLY A 5 13.31 -10.05 12.62
C GLY A 5 12.15 -9.06 12.79
N CYS A 6 11.81 -8.74 14.04
CA CYS A 6 10.80 -7.73 14.37
C CYS A 6 11.51 -6.55 15.03
N TYR A 7 11.31 -5.36 14.48
CA TYR A 7 11.94 -4.12 14.92
C TYR A 7 10.88 -3.19 15.50
N PRO A 8 11.21 -2.40 16.54
CA PRO A 8 10.23 -1.54 17.20
C PRO A 8 9.83 -0.32 16.36
N SER A 9 10.59 0.03 15.33
CA SER A 9 10.38 1.22 14.50
C SER A 9 11.01 1.05 13.12
N ILE A 10 10.60 1.88 12.15
CA ILE A 10 11.16 1.88 10.79
C ILE A 10 12.63 2.32 10.83
N SER A 11 12.93 3.29 11.68
CA SER A 11 14.29 3.79 11.94
C SER A 11 15.24 2.76 12.56
N SER A 12 14.71 1.70 13.19
CA SER A 12 15.50 0.63 13.79
C SER A 12 15.87 -0.48 12.78
N LEU A 13 15.38 -0.41 11.54
CA LEU A 13 15.68 -1.41 10.53
C LEU A 13 17.17 -1.37 10.15
N PRO A 14 17.81 -2.54 9.94
CA PRO A 14 19.22 -2.61 9.57
C PRO A 14 19.48 -2.11 8.15
N THR A 15 18.44 -2.11 7.32
CA THR A 15 18.45 -1.67 5.93
C THR A 15 17.20 -0.87 5.66
N ARG A 16 17.35 0.23 4.92
CA ARG A 16 16.21 1.01 4.44
C ARG A 16 15.32 0.16 3.54
N PRO A 17 14.00 0.08 3.78
CA PRO A 17 13.07 -0.60 2.88
C PRO A 17 12.73 0.28 1.66
N ASP A 18 12.40 -0.37 0.55
CA ASP A 18 11.89 0.32 -0.67
C ASP A 18 10.40 0.61 -0.60
N CYS A 19 9.67 -0.05 0.29
CA CYS A 19 8.26 0.20 0.55
C CYS A 19 7.92 -0.14 2.00
N VAL A 20 7.10 0.70 2.64
CA VAL A 20 6.50 0.39 3.94
C VAL A 20 5.00 0.12 3.79
N VAL A 21 4.49 -0.83 4.56
CA VAL A 21 3.07 -1.18 4.58
C VAL A 21 2.49 -0.78 5.93
N LEU A 22 1.67 0.27 5.93
CA LEU A 22 1.11 0.86 7.14
C LEU A 22 -0.25 0.24 7.47
N CYS A 23 -0.20 -0.73 8.38
CA CYS A 23 -1.37 -1.39 8.98
C CYS A 23 -1.62 -0.88 10.41
N VAL A 24 -1.58 0.43 10.60
CA VAL A 24 -1.77 1.11 11.89
C VAL A 24 -3.10 1.86 11.95
N ARG A 25 -3.49 2.32 13.13
CA ARG A 25 -4.67 3.20 13.30
C ARG A 25 -4.44 4.52 12.57
N ASP A 26 -5.53 5.16 12.13
CA ASP A 26 -5.48 6.44 11.42
C ASP A 26 -4.72 7.53 12.21
N SER A 27 -4.87 7.55 13.54
CA SER A 27 -4.16 8.50 14.41
C SER A 27 -2.63 8.33 14.46
N ALA A 28 -2.11 7.18 13.99
CA ALA A 28 -0.67 6.91 13.93
C ALA A 28 -0.09 7.08 12.52
N LEU A 29 -0.92 7.35 11.50
CA LEU A 29 -0.48 7.39 10.11
C LEU A 29 0.49 8.53 9.82
N GLU A 30 0.23 9.74 10.34
CA GLU A 30 1.12 10.89 10.13
C GLU A 30 2.51 10.65 10.72
N GLU A 31 2.57 10.16 11.97
CA GLU A 31 3.84 9.84 12.64
C GLU A 31 4.59 8.74 11.91
N SER A 32 3.90 7.66 11.53
CA SER A 32 4.52 6.53 10.82
C SER A 32 5.04 6.92 9.44
N LEU A 33 4.30 7.76 8.72
CA LEU A 33 4.66 8.22 7.38
C LEU A 33 5.83 9.23 7.44
N ASP A 34 5.84 10.12 8.44
CA ASP A 34 6.96 11.03 8.67
C ASP A 34 8.23 10.27 9.09
N GLU A 35 8.12 9.22 9.92
CA GLU A 35 9.24 8.34 10.25
C GLU A 35 9.79 7.63 8.99
N ALA A 36 8.91 7.06 8.17
CA ALA A 36 9.29 6.43 6.91
C ALA A 36 10.00 7.43 5.97
N GLY A 37 9.49 8.66 5.90
CA GLY A 37 10.09 9.73 5.12
C GLY A 37 11.48 10.13 5.60
N ARG A 38 11.69 10.25 6.92
CA ARG A 38 13.02 10.50 7.52
C ARG A 38 14.01 9.37 7.26
N ALA A 39 13.52 8.13 7.24
CA ALA A 39 14.32 6.96 6.87
C ALA A 39 14.59 6.88 5.34
N GLY A 40 14.06 7.83 4.56
CA GLY A 40 14.26 7.94 3.12
C GLY A 40 13.46 6.94 2.30
N VAL A 41 12.45 6.29 2.89
CA VAL A 41 11.62 5.29 2.19
C VAL A 41 10.87 5.98 1.04
N PRO A 42 10.89 5.42 -0.19
CA PRO A 42 10.37 6.10 -1.38
C PRO A 42 8.89 5.79 -1.63
N ALA A 43 8.32 4.77 -0.97
CA ALA A 43 6.95 4.35 -1.17
C ALA A 43 6.27 3.87 0.12
N ALA A 44 4.98 4.14 0.26
CA ALA A 44 4.14 3.62 1.33
C ALA A 44 2.81 3.08 0.79
N VAL A 45 2.36 1.96 1.35
CA VAL A 45 0.98 1.48 1.21
C VAL A 45 0.22 1.74 2.49
N VAL A 46 -0.91 2.44 2.41
CA VAL A 46 -1.74 2.78 3.56
C VAL A 46 -3.03 1.99 3.50
N PHE A 47 -3.23 1.07 4.44
CA PHE A 47 -4.49 0.32 4.55
C PHE A 47 -5.51 1.03 5.45
N GLY A 48 -5.04 1.88 6.38
CA GLY A 48 -5.89 2.71 7.21
C GLY A 48 -6.84 3.58 6.38
N ARG A 49 -7.98 3.97 6.97
CA ARG A 49 -8.99 4.75 6.27
C ARG A 49 -8.56 6.19 6.05
N GLY A 50 -7.49 6.65 6.70
CA GLY A 50 -7.07 8.04 6.61
C GLY A 50 -8.20 8.99 6.97
N TYR A 51 -8.98 8.68 8.01
CA TYR A 51 -10.11 9.48 8.44
C TYR A 51 -9.87 10.10 9.82
N ASP A 52 -10.11 11.40 9.92
CA ASP A 52 -10.05 12.16 11.17
C ASP A 52 -11.08 13.29 11.13
N PRO A 53 -12.23 13.15 11.83
CA PRO A 53 -13.31 14.13 11.79
C PRO A 53 -13.05 15.37 12.64
N GLU A 54 -12.11 15.32 13.58
CA GLU A 54 -11.86 16.40 14.54
C GLU A 54 -10.93 17.47 13.97
N SER A 55 -10.13 17.11 12.94
CA SER A 55 -9.19 18.00 12.30
C SER A 55 -9.84 18.86 11.21
N ALA A 56 -9.51 20.15 11.19
CA ALA A 56 -9.96 21.07 10.14
C ALA A 56 -9.42 20.70 8.75
N THR A 57 -8.22 20.11 8.68
CA THR A 57 -7.63 19.60 7.43
C THR A 57 -7.83 18.09 7.36
N PRO A 58 -8.44 17.56 6.28
CA PRO A 58 -8.60 16.13 6.09
C PRO A 58 -7.27 15.38 6.22
N LEU A 59 -7.29 14.22 6.89
CA LEU A 59 -6.11 13.39 7.06
C LEU A 59 -5.43 13.02 5.71
N PRO A 60 -6.13 12.72 4.60
CA PRO A 60 -5.48 12.43 3.32
C PRO A 60 -4.66 13.61 2.78
N GLU A 61 -5.10 14.84 3.00
CA GLU A 61 -4.35 16.04 2.57
C GLU A 61 -3.05 16.21 3.35
N ARG A 62 -3.09 15.95 4.67
CA ARG A 62 -1.91 15.97 5.55
C ARG A 62 -0.92 14.87 5.17
N LEU A 63 -1.40 13.64 4.96
CA LEU A 63 -0.56 12.53 4.49
C LEU A 63 0.07 12.86 3.12
N GLY A 64 -0.71 13.44 2.21
CA GLY A 64 -0.20 13.90 0.91
C GLY A 64 0.88 14.98 1.04
N ALA A 65 0.77 15.88 2.02
CA ALA A 65 1.79 16.90 2.29
C ALA A 65 3.10 16.27 2.80
N ILE A 66 3.00 15.28 3.70
CA ILE A 66 4.16 14.50 4.19
C ILE A 66 4.81 13.76 3.02
N ALA A 67 4.04 13.08 2.17
CA ALA A 67 4.58 12.40 1.00
C ALA A 67 5.35 13.34 0.07
N ARG A 68 4.76 14.50 -0.27
CA ARG A 68 5.42 15.51 -1.11
C ARG A 68 6.70 16.05 -0.49
N LYS A 69 6.72 16.26 0.83
CA LYS A 69 7.91 16.72 1.57
C LYS A 69 9.11 15.78 1.39
N TYR A 70 8.88 14.46 1.36
CA TYR A 70 9.94 13.46 1.26
C TYR A 70 10.11 12.85 -0.14
N GLY A 71 9.31 13.26 -1.13
CA GLY A 71 9.31 12.64 -2.46
C GLY A 71 8.82 11.19 -2.45
N MET A 72 7.93 10.85 -1.52
CA MET A 72 7.40 9.50 -1.31
C MET A 72 6.09 9.30 -2.09
N ALA A 73 5.97 8.16 -2.79
CA ALA A 73 4.72 7.73 -3.40
C ALA A 73 3.82 7.03 -2.36
N ILE A 74 2.51 7.26 -2.44
CA ILE A 74 1.52 6.60 -1.57
C ILE A 74 0.51 5.85 -2.43
N CYS A 75 0.21 4.62 -2.03
CA CYS A 75 -0.92 3.84 -2.53
C CYS A 75 -1.89 3.57 -1.38
N GLY A 76 -3.18 3.80 -1.58
CA GLY A 76 -4.20 3.51 -0.58
C GLY A 76 -4.61 4.71 0.26
N GLY A 77 -5.10 4.41 1.46
CA GLY A 77 -6.16 5.16 2.11
C GLY A 77 -7.48 4.45 1.83
N ASN A 78 -7.89 3.57 2.73
CA ASN A 78 -9.08 2.70 2.58
C ASN A 78 -9.05 1.83 1.29
N GLY A 79 -7.87 1.38 0.87
CA GLY A 79 -7.66 0.52 -0.30
C GLY A 79 -7.34 -0.93 0.04
N MET A 80 -7.25 -1.78 -0.98
CA MET A 80 -6.80 -3.18 -0.87
C MET A 80 -5.34 -3.39 -1.28
N GLY A 81 -4.59 -2.32 -1.50
CA GLY A 81 -3.18 -2.37 -1.88
C GLY A 81 -3.00 -2.77 -3.35
N PHE A 82 -1.94 -3.52 -3.66
CA PHE A 82 -1.61 -3.85 -5.04
C PHE A 82 -0.97 -5.22 -5.23
N LEU A 83 -0.94 -5.65 -6.48
CA LEU A 83 -0.22 -6.82 -6.97
C LEU A 83 0.64 -6.45 -8.17
N ASN A 84 1.84 -7.00 -8.19
CA ASN A 84 2.76 -6.97 -9.30
C ASN A 84 3.13 -8.42 -9.63
N SER A 85 2.49 -8.97 -10.67
CA SER A 85 2.66 -10.34 -11.11
C SER A 85 4.01 -10.58 -11.81
N LEU A 86 4.67 -9.52 -12.28
CA LEU A 86 5.96 -9.62 -12.97
C LEU A 86 7.11 -9.89 -11.99
N ASP A 87 7.00 -9.39 -10.76
CA ASP A 87 8.00 -9.57 -9.70
C ASP A 87 7.54 -10.51 -8.56
N ASP A 88 6.42 -11.22 -8.75
CA ASP A 88 5.80 -12.06 -7.72
C ASP A 88 5.57 -11.31 -6.38
N LEU A 89 5.21 -10.03 -6.48
CA LEU A 89 5.04 -9.13 -5.33
C LEU A 89 3.56 -8.89 -5.06
N ARG A 90 3.14 -9.28 -3.85
CA ARG A 90 1.79 -9.06 -3.34
C ARG A 90 1.80 -8.20 -2.09
N VAL A 91 1.20 -7.02 -2.20
CA VAL A 91 0.93 -6.12 -1.07
C VAL A 91 -0.58 -5.91 -0.96
N SER A 92 -1.29 -6.98 -0.61
CA SER A 92 -2.75 -7.02 -0.52
C SER A 92 -3.21 -8.11 0.45
N PHE A 93 -4.44 -8.01 0.95
CA PHE A 93 -5.07 -9.03 1.81
C PHE A 93 -5.70 -10.19 1.02
N GLY A 94 -5.86 -10.07 -0.31
CA GLY A 94 -6.47 -11.10 -1.16
C GLY A 94 -5.48 -12.11 -1.73
N ALA A 95 -5.93 -13.33 -2.02
CA ALA A 95 -5.20 -14.34 -2.78
C ALA A 95 -5.72 -14.37 -4.24
N PRO A 96 -4.92 -13.99 -5.24
CA PRO A 96 -5.28 -14.06 -6.65
C PRO A 96 -5.35 -15.51 -7.11
N ARG A 97 -6.23 -15.77 -8.08
CA ARG A 97 -6.36 -17.10 -8.66
C ARG A 97 -5.32 -17.39 -9.76
N ASN A 98 -4.80 -16.33 -10.37
CA ASN A 98 -3.95 -16.39 -11.57
C ASN A 98 -2.61 -15.66 -11.33
N GLU A 99 -1.97 -15.87 -10.16
CA GLU A 99 -0.64 -15.31 -9.86
C GLU A 99 0.39 -15.77 -10.91
N GLY A 100 1.32 -14.87 -11.28
CA GLY A 100 2.47 -15.18 -12.15
C GLY A 100 2.19 -15.27 -13.65
N LEU A 101 0.98 -14.93 -14.13
CA LEU A 101 0.68 -14.87 -15.55
C LEU A 101 0.82 -13.44 -16.07
N ALA A 102 1.84 -13.21 -16.91
CA ALA A 102 1.93 -11.98 -17.68
C ALA A 102 0.78 -11.94 -18.71
N SER A 103 -0.02 -10.87 -18.66
CA SER A 103 -1.18 -10.68 -19.54
C SER A 103 -1.03 -9.50 -20.48
N GLY A 104 -0.09 -8.59 -20.23
CA GLY A 104 0.02 -7.31 -20.93
C GLY A 104 -1.04 -6.29 -20.52
N VAL A 105 -1.84 -6.59 -19.48
CA VAL A 105 -2.95 -5.76 -19.02
C VAL A 105 -2.70 -5.34 -17.58
N SER A 106 -2.83 -4.03 -17.32
CA SER A 106 -2.79 -3.47 -15.96
C SER A 106 -4.13 -2.84 -15.62
N VAL A 107 -4.52 -2.90 -14.36
CA VAL A 107 -5.78 -2.33 -13.87
C VAL A 107 -5.57 -1.51 -12.61
N VAL A 108 -6.17 -0.34 -12.58
CA VAL A 108 -6.25 0.54 -11.41
C VAL A 108 -7.72 0.76 -11.11
N VAL A 109 -8.14 0.42 -9.90
CA VAL A 109 -9.52 0.61 -9.45
C VAL A 109 -9.53 1.31 -8.11
N HIS A 110 -10.50 2.21 -7.91
CA HIS A 110 -10.67 2.88 -6.62
C HIS A 110 -11.15 1.88 -5.55
N SER A 111 -12.17 1.07 -5.87
CA SER A 111 -12.77 0.13 -4.93
C SER A 111 -11.91 -1.12 -4.71
N GLY A 112 -11.56 -1.37 -3.45
CA GLY A 112 -10.88 -2.59 -3.03
C GLY A 112 -11.69 -3.86 -3.30
N SER A 113 -13.02 -3.83 -3.12
CA SER A 113 -13.86 -4.99 -3.42
C SER A 113 -13.88 -5.29 -4.92
N ILE A 114 -13.90 -4.29 -5.79
CA ILE A 114 -13.79 -4.53 -7.23
C ILE A 114 -12.45 -5.18 -7.58
N LEU A 115 -11.36 -4.73 -6.95
CA LEU A 115 -10.05 -5.36 -7.13
C LEU A 115 -10.09 -6.84 -6.78
N GLU A 116 -10.62 -7.20 -5.61
CA GLU A 116 -10.74 -8.60 -5.17
C GLU A 116 -11.51 -9.46 -6.17
N TRP A 117 -12.63 -8.95 -6.70
CA TRP A 117 -13.42 -9.66 -7.70
C TRP A 117 -12.67 -9.82 -9.03
N LEU A 118 -11.90 -8.81 -9.43
CA LEU A 118 -11.08 -8.87 -10.64
C LEU A 118 -9.94 -9.88 -10.48
N ILE A 119 -9.22 -9.90 -9.37
CA ILE A 119 -8.06 -10.80 -9.19
C ILE A 119 -8.47 -12.23 -8.79
N GLY A 120 -9.65 -12.40 -8.19
CA GLY A 120 -10.26 -13.68 -7.84
C GLY A 120 -11.14 -14.29 -8.94
N ASN A 121 -11.20 -13.67 -10.12
CA ASN A 121 -12.09 -14.08 -11.20
C ASN A 121 -11.84 -15.54 -11.66
N ARG A 122 -12.89 -16.18 -12.20
CA ARG A 122 -12.82 -17.52 -12.83
C ARG A 122 -12.85 -17.47 -14.36
N ARG A 123 -12.56 -16.32 -14.94
CA ARG A 123 -12.70 -16.03 -16.39
C ARG A 123 -11.35 -16.03 -17.13
N ASN A 124 -10.30 -16.59 -16.52
CA ASN A 124 -8.95 -16.59 -17.06
C ASN A 124 -8.42 -15.17 -17.39
N LEU A 125 -8.89 -14.16 -16.65
CA LEU A 125 -8.32 -12.82 -16.72
C LEU A 125 -7.14 -12.75 -15.75
N ALA A 126 -6.02 -12.21 -16.23
CA ALA A 126 -4.81 -11.96 -15.46
C ALA A 126 -4.37 -10.50 -15.66
N PHE A 127 -3.60 -9.98 -14.71
CA PHE A 127 -3.12 -8.61 -14.72
C PHE A 127 -1.64 -8.59 -14.33
N ASP A 128 -0.84 -7.84 -15.08
CA ASP A 128 0.57 -7.59 -14.75
C ASP A 128 0.65 -6.76 -13.47
N PHE A 129 -0.17 -5.69 -13.41
CA PHE A 129 -0.37 -4.87 -12.23
C PHE A 129 -1.86 -4.74 -11.92
N ALA A 130 -2.22 -4.97 -10.66
CA ALA A 130 -3.58 -4.78 -10.18
C ALA A 130 -3.54 -3.93 -8.91
N VAL A 131 -4.06 -2.70 -9.00
CA VAL A 131 -3.93 -1.69 -7.93
C VAL A 131 -5.31 -1.26 -7.45
N SER A 132 -5.52 -1.34 -6.13
CA SER A 132 -6.60 -0.65 -5.44
C SER A 132 -6.06 0.68 -4.94
N ALA A 133 -6.40 1.76 -5.65
CA ALA A 133 -5.88 3.09 -5.37
C ALA A 133 -6.33 3.60 -4.00
N GLY A 134 -7.54 3.22 -3.55
CA GLY A 134 -8.17 3.87 -2.41
C GLY A 134 -8.47 5.33 -2.72
N GLN A 135 -8.56 6.14 -1.67
CA GLN A 135 -8.89 7.57 -1.71
C GLN A 135 -7.72 8.47 -2.11
#